data_AF-A0A164TJP5-F1
#
_entry.id   AF-A0A164TJP5-F1
#
_cell.length_a   1.000
_cell.length_b   1.000
_cell.length_c   1.000
_cell.angle_alpha   90.00
_cell.angle_beta   90.00
_cell.angle_gamma   90.00
#
_symmetry.space_group_name_H-M   'P 1'
#
loop_
_entity.id
_entity.type
_entity.pdbx_description
1 polymer ?
#
loop_
_entity_poly.entity_id
_entity_poly.type
_entity_poly.pdbx_seq_one_letter_code
_entity_poly.pdbx_strand_id
1 'polypeptide(L)'
;MTPLNGGPVSARERARRANAQRLSDAQLRMKDQEQDLISYFDATRDEQKINDDVTARIERLRRDAETKLDEAYERRARALAELKKRGETYASIAALVDLSVPEATRLVKSTMASRATASPDIGAAAEDGVYGPASTEESYRGHSDSASSATAEPSIDEFAQADEAGGRSNA
;
A
#
# COMPACT_ATOMS: atom_id res chain seq x y z
N MET A 1 -60.56 17.12 -49.52
CA MET A 1 -60.59 16.01 -48.54
C MET A 1 -59.69 16.40 -47.37
N THR A 2 -60.29 16.77 -46.25
CA THR A 2 -59.57 17.15 -45.02
C THR A 2 -60.29 16.48 -43.84
N PRO A 3 -59.61 15.67 -43.01
CA PRO A 3 -60.27 15.02 -41.89
C PRO A 3 -60.43 16.03 -40.74
N LEU A 4 -61.66 16.42 -40.46
CA LEU A 4 -62.07 17.07 -39.21
C LEU A 4 -62.35 15.98 -38.18
N ASN A 5 -61.32 15.51 -37.47
CA ASN A 5 -61.52 14.66 -36.28
C ASN A 5 -60.69 15.23 -35.12
N GLY A 6 -61.22 16.32 -34.56
CA GLY A 6 -60.72 16.96 -33.35
C GLY A 6 -61.88 17.28 -32.41
N GLY A 7 -62.65 16.26 -32.02
CA GLY A 7 -63.66 16.41 -30.96
C GLY A 7 -62.99 16.62 -29.60
N PRO A 8 -63.67 17.27 -28.62
CA PRO A 8 -63.09 17.55 -27.31
C PRO A 8 -62.66 16.24 -26.62
N VAL A 9 -61.37 16.14 -26.31
CA VAL A 9 -60.77 14.99 -25.63
C VAL A 9 -61.58 14.68 -24.37
N SER A 10 -62.24 13.52 -24.34
CA SER A 10 -63.02 13.06 -23.19
C SER A 10 -62.15 13.11 -21.92
N ALA A 11 -62.75 13.49 -20.78
CA ALA A 11 -62.07 13.55 -19.48
C ALA A 11 -61.27 12.27 -19.18
N ARG A 12 -61.77 11.12 -19.63
CA ARG A 12 -61.11 9.81 -19.51
C ARG A 12 -59.80 9.74 -20.29
N GLU A 13 -59.76 10.29 -21.48
CA GLU A 13 -58.58 10.24 -22.35
C GLU A 13 -57.51 11.24 -21.89
N ARG A 14 -57.93 12.38 -21.34
CA ARG A 14 -57.04 13.31 -20.64
C ARG A 14 -56.40 12.66 -19.40
N ALA A 15 -57.20 11.94 -18.60
CA ALA A 15 -56.69 11.21 -17.43
C ALA A 15 -55.71 10.09 -17.81
N ARG A 16 -55.97 9.35 -18.90
CA ARG A 16 -55.04 8.34 -19.42
C ARG A 16 -53.72 8.95 -19.86
N ARG A 17 -53.74 10.04 -20.63
CA ARG A 17 -52.50 10.75 -21.06
C ARG A 17 -51.72 11.27 -19.86
N ALA A 18 -52.38 11.87 -18.88
CA ALA A 18 -51.71 12.36 -17.66
C ALA A 18 -51.07 11.23 -16.85
N ASN A 19 -51.72 10.07 -16.73
CA ASN A 19 -51.15 8.92 -16.04
C ASN A 19 -49.98 8.30 -16.83
N ALA A 20 -50.08 8.21 -18.15
CA ALA A 20 -48.99 7.74 -19.00
C ALA A 20 -47.76 8.66 -18.87
N GLN A 21 -47.96 9.98 -18.88
CA GLN A 21 -46.88 10.96 -18.69
C GLN A 21 -46.23 10.84 -17.31
N ARG A 22 -47.04 10.71 -16.24
CA ARG A 22 -46.49 10.51 -14.89
C ARG A 22 -45.66 9.24 -14.79
N LEU A 23 -46.08 8.17 -15.47
CA LEU A 23 -45.35 6.91 -15.50
C LEU A 23 -44.03 7.05 -16.27
N SER A 24 -44.03 7.73 -17.42
CA SER A 24 -42.80 7.98 -18.18
C SER A 24 -41.82 8.85 -17.40
N ASP A 25 -42.30 9.92 -16.76
CA ASP A 25 -41.46 10.83 -15.97
C ASP A 25 -40.90 10.11 -14.72
N ALA A 26 -41.68 9.21 -14.11
CA ALA A 26 -41.18 8.37 -13.03
C ALA A 26 -40.09 7.41 -13.51
N GLN A 27 -40.29 6.75 -14.66
CA GLN A 27 -39.29 5.84 -15.23
C GLN A 27 -37.99 6.58 -15.60
N LEU A 28 -38.10 7.78 -16.17
CA LEU A 28 -36.93 8.59 -16.50
C LEU A 28 -36.15 8.96 -15.23
N ARG A 29 -36.83 9.47 -14.19
CA ARG A 29 -36.19 9.78 -12.91
C ARG A 29 -35.50 8.57 -12.28
N MET A 30 -36.11 7.38 -12.35
CA MET A 30 -35.47 6.17 -11.83
C MET A 30 -34.18 5.83 -12.58
N LYS A 31 -34.16 6.00 -13.91
CA LYS A 31 -32.95 5.77 -14.72
C LYS A 31 -31.86 6.80 -14.42
N ASP A 32 -32.24 8.08 -14.29
CA ASP A 32 -31.30 9.14 -13.95
C ASP A 32 -30.69 8.88 -12.56
N GLN A 33 -31.53 8.48 -11.59
CA GLN A 33 -31.07 8.10 -10.25
C GLN A 33 -30.15 6.88 -10.26
N GLU A 34 -30.48 5.85 -11.04
CA GLU A 34 -29.63 4.67 -11.19
C GLU A 34 -28.25 5.07 -11.74
N GLN A 35 -28.22 5.91 -12.76
CA GLN A 35 -26.98 6.38 -13.37
C GLN A 35 -26.16 7.24 -12.39
N ASP A 36 -26.80 8.15 -11.67
CA ASP A 36 -26.16 9.00 -10.66
C ASP A 36 -25.54 8.15 -9.54
N LEU A 37 -26.24 7.11 -9.09
CA LEU A 37 -25.74 6.18 -8.07
C LEU A 37 -24.54 5.37 -8.59
N ILE A 38 -24.60 4.86 -9.81
CA ILE A 38 -23.47 4.15 -10.43
C ILE A 38 -22.24 5.08 -10.47
N SER A 39 -22.42 6.30 -10.98
CA SER A 39 -21.34 7.28 -11.06
C SER A 39 -20.77 7.64 -9.68
N TYR A 40 -21.62 7.77 -8.66
CA TYR A 40 -21.19 8.00 -7.29
C TYR A 40 -20.35 6.85 -6.72
N PHE A 41 -20.79 5.59 -6.90
CA PHE A 41 -20.07 4.44 -6.38
C PHE A 41 -18.75 4.20 -7.12
N ASP A 42 -18.73 4.39 -8.44
CA ASP A 42 -17.49 4.34 -9.22
C ASP A 42 -16.50 5.42 -8.77
N ALA A 43 -16.96 6.66 -8.58
CA ALA A 43 -16.12 7.74 -8.07
C ALA A 43 -15.57 7.44 -6.66
N THR A 44 -16.40 6.87 -5.78
CA THR A 44 -15.99 6.48 -4.42
C THR A 44 -14.93 5.38 -4.46
N ARG A 45 -15.09 4.37 -5.33
CA ARG A 45 -14.10 3.30 -5.51
C ARG A 45 -12.79 3.86 -6.06
N ASP A 46 -12.88 4.74 -7.04
CA ASP A 46 -11.73 5.34 -7.69
C ASP A 46 -10.97 6.26 -6.71
N GLU A 47 -11.68 7.02 -5.87
CA GLU A 47 -11.09 7.82 -4.79
C GLU A 47 -10.30 6.94 -3.81
N GLN A 48 -10.88 5.83 -3.34
CA GLN A 48 -10.18 4.91 -2.45
C GLN A 48 -8.92 4.35 -3.11
N LYS A 49 -9.02 3.92 -4.37
CA LYS A 49 -7.88 3.40 -5.12
C LYS A 49 -6.77 4.45 -5.28
N ILE A 50 -7.13 5.70 -5.59
CA ILE A 50 -6.18 6.79 -5.69
C ILE A 50 -5.46 7.02 -4.35
N ASN A 51 -6.20 7.01 -3.24
CA ASN A 51 -5.62 7.17 -1.91
C ASN A 51 -4.64 6.03 -1.56
N ASP A 52 -5.00 4.79 -1.86
CA ASP A 52 -4.16 3.62 -1.64
C ASP A 52 -2.87 3.71 -2.49
N ASP A 53 -3.00 4.05 -3.77
CA ASP A 53 -1.88 4.21 -4.70
C ASP A 53 -0.92 5.33 -4.25
N VAL A 54 -1.46 6.47 -3.81
CA VAL A 54 -0.67 7.59 -3.27
C VAL A 54 0.07 7.17 -2.01
N THR A 55 -0.61 6.49 -1.09
CA THR A 55 -0.03 6.01 0.17
C THR A 55 1.13 5.05 -0.12
N ALA A 56 0.91 4.04 -0.95
CA ALA A 56 1.94 3.08 -1.35
C ALA A 56 3.15 3.75 -2.02
N ARG A 57 2.90 4.77 -2.85
CA ARG A 57 3.98 5.51 -3.53
C ARG A 57 4.79 6.38 -2.58
N ILE A 58 4.13 7.06 -1.63
CA ILE A 58 4.80 7.85 -0.60
C ILE A 58 5.68 6.95 0.27
N GLU A 59 5.17 5.79 0.70
CA GLU A 59 5.94 4.84 1.50
C GLU A 59 7.16 4.31 0.75
N ARG A 60 7.01 3.95 -0.52
CA ARG A 60 8.16 3.54 -1.35
C ARG A 60 9.18 4.67 -1.44
N LEU A 61 8.74 5.89 -1.75
CA LEU A 61 9.65 7.03 -1.89
C LEU A 61 10.39 7.34 -0.58
N ARG A 62 9.71 7.23 0.56
CA ARG A 62 10.32 7.39 1.89
C ARG A 62 11.40 6.33 2.12
N ARG A 63 11.10 5.05 1.87
CA ARG A 63 12.09 3.96 2.00
C ARG A 63 13.30 4.15 1.09
N ASP A 64 13.07 4.52 -0.16
CA ASP A 64 14.15 4.77 -1.13
C ASP A 64 15.01 5.97 -0.71
N ALA A 65 14.39 7.03 -0.17
CA ALA A 65 15.10 8.20 0.33
C ALA A 65 15.90 7.89 1.60
N GLU A 66 15.33 7.12 2.52
CA GLU A 66 15.99 6.65 3.75
C GLU A 66 17.23 5.81 3.41
N THR A 67 17.09 4.84 2.50
CA THR A 67 18.21 4.02 2.01
C THR A 67 19.33 4.90 1.41
N LYS A 68 18.98 5.89 0.58
CA LYS A 68 19.97 6.81 -0.01
C LYS A 68 20.65 7.70 1.03
N LEU A 69 19.92 8.12 2.07
CA LEU A 69 20.48 8.87 3.18
C LEU A 69 21.44 8.01 3.97
N ASP A 70 21.08 6.76 4.28
CA ASP A 70 21.94 5.82 4.98
C ASP A 70 23.23 5.54 4.19
N GLU A 71 23.12 5.27 2.89
CA GLU A 71 24.29 5.13 2.01
C GLU A 71 25.19 6.37 2.01
N ALA A 72 24.59 7.58 2.05
CA ALA A 72 25.35 8.82 2.13
C ALA A 72 26.03 9.00 3.50
N TYR A 73 25.34 8.66 4.59
CA TYR A 73 25.90 8.68 5.94
C TYR A 73 27.05 7.70 6.07
N GLU A 74 26.92 6.49 5.54
CA GLU A 74 27.98 5.50 5.51
C GLU A 74 29.18 5.99 4.69
N ARG A 75 28.95 6.52 3.47
CA ARG A 75 30.04 7.06 2.64
C ARG A 75 30.78 8.19 3.36
N ARG A 76 30.05 9.12 4.00
CA ARG A 76 30.65 10.20 4.80
C ARG A 76 31.48 9.63 5.94
N ALA A 77 30.93 8.72 6.73
CA ALA A 77 31.62 8.15 7.88
C ALA A 77 32.87 7.34 7.47
N ARG A 78 32.79 6.58 6.36
CA ARG A 78 33.94 5.87 5.77
C ARG A 78 35.05 6.84 5.37
N ALA A 79 34.71 7.97 4.75
CA ALA A 79 35.70 8.99 4.39
C ALA A 79 36.43 9.55 5.62
N LEU A 80 35.72 9.83 6.73
CA LEU A 80 36.34 10.27 7.98
C LEU A 80 37.25 9.19 8.59
N ALA A 81 36.85 7.91 8.50
CA ALA A 81 37.69 6.80 8.95
C ALA A 81 38.97 6.64 8.12
N GLU A 82 38.91 6.90 6.81
CA GLU A 82 40.12 6.92 5.96
C GLU A 82 41.06 8.08 6.34
N LEU A 83 40.54 9.26 6.69
CA LEU A 83 41.37 10.34 7.26
C LEU A 83 42.05 9.90 8.56
N LYS A 84 41.32 9.24 9.45
CA LYS A 84 41.89 8.70 10.70
C LYS A 84 43.01 7.69 10.44
N LYS A 85 42.85 6.81 9.44
CA LYS A 85 43.87 5.82 9.03
C LYS A 85 45.14 6.48 8.49
N ARG A 86 45.02 7.64 7.84
CA ARG A 86 46.15 8.44 7.34
C ARG A 86 46.92 9.19 8.43
N GLY A 87 46.46 9.12 9.68
CA GLY A 87 47.15 9.71 10.83
C GLY A 87 46.48 10.97 11.39
N GLU A 88 45.40 11.45 10.78
CA GLU A 88 44.68 12.61 11.30
C GLU A 88 44.12 12.37 12.72
N THR A 89 44.12 13.41 13.54
CA THR A 89 43.52 13.37 14.88
C THR A 89 42.01 13.65 14.81
N TYR A 90 41.24 13.20 15.81
CA TYR A 90 39.80 13.49 15.85
C TYR A 90 39.50 15.00 15.87
N ALA A 91 40.36 15.80 16.50
CA ALA A 91 40.25 17.27 16.52
C ALA A 91 40.53 17.88 15.13
N SER A 92 41.55 17.40 14.43
CA SER A 92 41.87 17.83 13.06
C SER A 92 40.72 17.50 12.10
N ILE A 93 40.22 16.26 12.14
CA ILE A 93 39.07 15.83 11.34
C ILE A 93 37.86 16.71 11.62
N ALA A 94 37.52 16.94 12.90
CA ALA A 94 36.41 17.79 13.31
C ALA A 94 36.51 19.21 12.74
N ALA A 95 37.71 19.81 12.78
CA ALA A 95 37.97 21.13 12.20
C ALA A 95 37.85 21.14 10.67
N LEU A 96 38.30 20.08 9.97
CA LEU A 96 38.27 19.99 8.51
C LEU A 96 36.85 19.87 7.93
N VAL A 97 35.93 19.24 8.65
CA VAL A 97 34.56 18.99 8.17
C VAL A 97 33.49 19.80 8.92
N ASP A 98 33.91 20.78 9.71
CA ASP A 98 33.04 21.64 10.53
C ASP A 98 32.04 20.85 11.38
N LEU A 99 32.56 19.88 12.13
CA LEU A 99 31.79 19.07 13.08
C LEU A 99 32.34 19.24 14.49
N SER A 100 31.50 18.94 15.47
CA SER A 100 32.00 18.80 16.84
C SER A 100 32.93 17.57 16.94
N VAL A 101 33.99 17.67 17.77
CA VAL A 101 34.88 16.55 18.09
C VAL A 101 34.13 15.28 18.52
N PRO A 102 33.10 15.33 19.39
CA PRO A 102 32.35 14.13 19.75
C PRO A 102 31.60 13.51 18.55
N GLU A 103 31.03 14.30 17.65
CA GLU A 103 30.34 13.78 16.47
C GLU A 103 31.30 13.15 15.47
N ALA A 104 32.42 13.82 15.18
CA ALA A 104 33.48 13.26 14.33
C ALA A 104 34.02 11.94 14.91
N THR A 105 34.22 11.89 16.23
CA THR A 105 34.64 10.67 16.93
C THR A 105 33.60 9.56 16.81
N ARG A 106 32.31 9.86 17.01
CA ARG A 106 31.20 8.91 16.89
C ARG A 106 31.15 8.30 15.48
N LEU A 107 31.22 9.13 14.45
CA LEU A 107 31.17 8.68 13.05
C LEU A 107 32.35 7.77 12.69
N VAL A 108 33.58 8.17 13.07
CA VAL A 108 34.77 7.35 12.83
C VAL A 108 34.70 6.01 13.57
N LYS A 109 34.31 6.02 14.85
CA LYS A 109 34.21 4.79 15.64
C LYS A 109 33.13 3.84 15.12
N SER A 110 31.96 4.37 14.72
CA SER A 110 30.85 3.56 14.21
C SER A 110 31.26 2.74 12.98
N THR A 111 32.03 3.33 12.07
CA THR A 111 32.50 2.63 10.87
C THR A 111 33.62 1.64 11.13
N MET A 112 34.54 1.94 12.07
CA MET A 112 35.58 0.98 12.44
C MET A 112 35.01 -0.25 13.17
N ALA A 113 33.98 -0.06 14.01
CA ALA A 113 33.29 -1.15 14.69
C ALA A 113 32.53 -2.05 13.70
N SER A 114 31.78 -1.48 12.76
CA SER A 114 31.08 -2.24 11.71
C SER A 114 32.04 -2.99 10.77
N ARG A 115 33.25 -2.48 10.55
CA ARG A 115 34.27 -3.16 9.74
C ARG A 115 34.91 -4.35 10.47
N ALA A 116 34.99 -4.32 11.80
CA ALA A 116 35.49 -5.46 12.57
C ALA A 116 34.57 -6.69 12.46
N THR A 117 33.27 -6.48 12.19
CA THR A 117 32.29 -7.56 11.97
C THR A 117 32.10 -7.93 10.50
N ALA A 118 32.53 -7.07 9.56
CA ALA A 118 32.44 -7.27 8.13
C ALA A 118 33.83 -7.62 7.55
N SER A 119 34.33 -8.82 7.83
CA SER A 119 35.52 -9.35 7.17
C SER A 119 35.18 -9.76 5.74
N PRO A 120 35.86 -9.25 4.69
CA PRO A 120 35.66 -9.71 3.33
C PRO A 120 36.50 -10.98 3.10
N ASP A 121 35.83 -12.10 2.90
CA ASP A 121 36.44 -13.32 2.37
C ASP A 121 36.70 -13.13 0.87
N ILE A 122 37.92 -12.71 0.52
CA ILE A 122 38.42 -12.70 -0.85
C ILE A 122 39.53 -13.75 -0.91
N GLY A 123 39.14 -14.99 -1.21
CA GLY A 123 40.03 -16.06 -1.64
C GLY A 123 40.11 -16.10 -3.17
N ALA A 124 41.27 -15.73 -3.71
CA ALA A 124 41.59 -15.83 -5.11
C ALA A 124 42.16 -17.23 -5.47
N ALA A 125 41.79 -17.68 -6.68
CA ALA A 125 42.52 -18.58 -7.58
C ALA A 125 42.77 -20.06 -7.18
N ALA A 126 42.14 -20.96 -7.93
CA ALA A 126 42.79 -22.14 -8.49
C ALA A 126 42.13 -22.46 -9.85
N GLU A 127 42.93 -22.44 -10.92
CA GLU A 127 42.60 -23.04 -12.20
C GLU A 127 42.69 -24.57 -12.10
N ASP A 128 41.80 -25.33 -12.75
CA ASP A 128 42.14 -26.43 -13.67
C ASP A 128 40.87 -27.04 -14.30
N GLY A 129 41.00 -27.55 -15.53
CA GLY A 129 40.33 -28.80 -15.91
C GLY A 129 39.00 -28.78 -16.68
N VAL A 130 39.13 -28.68 -18.01
CA VAL A 130 38.36 -29.34 -19.10
C VAL A 130 37.36 -30.45 -18.70
N TYR A 131 36.11 -30.39 -19.20
CA TYR A 131 35.38 -31.42 -20.00
C TYR A 131 33.85 -31.15 -20.00
N GLY A 132 33.26 -30.96 -21.19
CA GLY A 132 31.83 -31.24 -21.43
C GLY A 132 31.59 -32.77 -21.54
N PRO A 133 30.34 -33.29 -21.71
CA PRO A 133 29.32 -32.71 -22.59
C PRO A 133 27.85 -32.80 -22.09
N ALA A 134 26.98 -32.19 -22.91
CA ALA A 134 25.53 -32.33 -23.08
C ALA A 134 24.76 -33.44 -22.32
N SER A 135 23.58 -33.09 -21.81
CA SER A 135 22.34 -33.83 -22.09
C SER A 135 21.11 -32.97 -21.80
N THR A 136 20.29 -32.85 -22.83
CA THR A 136 18.90 -32.40 -22.83
C THR A 136 18.01 -33.47 -22.21
N GLU A 137 16.81 -33.05 -21.80
CA GLU A 137 15.58 -33.83 -21.57
C GLU A 137 15.10 -34.00 -20.11
N GLU A 138 14.02 -33.25 -19.86
CA GLU A 138 12.71 -33.77 -19.46
C GLU A 138 12.55 -34.33 -18.04
N SER A 139 11.83 -33.57 -17.21
CA SER A 139 11.06 -34.15 -16.11
C SER A 139 9.82 -33.31 -15.84
N TYR A 140 8.72 -33.71 -16.50
CA TYR A 140 7.38 -33.43 -16.01
C TYR A 140 7.15 -34.26 -14.75
N ARG A 141 6.94 -33.59 -13.61
CA ARG A 141 6.25 -34.19 -12.47
C ARG A 141 5.15 -33.27 -12.01
N GLY A 142 3.92 -33.73 -12.25
CA GLY A 142 2.73 -33.20 -11.61
C GLY A 142 2.81 -33.36 -10.09
N HIS A 143 2.26 -32.37 -9.40
CA HIS A 143 1.73 -32.57 -8.06
C HIS A 143 0.35 -31.93 -8.01
N SER A 144 -0.63 -32.81 -7.91
CA SER A 144 -2.02 -32.56 -7.60
C SER A 144 -2.17 -32.19 -6.12
N ASP A 145 -3.30 -31.52 -5.86
CA ASP A 145 -4.05 -31.46 -4.62
C ASP A 145 -3.43 -30.75 -3.42
N SER A 146 -4.08 -29.67 -2.99
CA SER A 146 -5.12 -29.80 -1.96
C SER A 146 -5.67 -28.43 -1.58
N ALA A 147 -6.96 -28.23 -1.86
CA ALA A 147 -7.76 -27.18 -1.28
C ALA A 147 -8.06 -27.52 0.18
N SER A 148 -7.68 -26.64 1.11
CA SER A 148 -8.19 -26.65 2.48
C SER A 148 -9.00 -25.38 2.73
N SER A 149 -10.30 -25.52 2.51
CA SER A 149 -11.34 -24.65 3.05
C SER A 149 -11.41 -24.87 4.56
N ALA A 150 -10.99 -23.89 5.36
CA ALA A 150 -11.29 -23.85 6.78
C ALA A 150 -12.52 -22.95 6.99
N THR A 151 -13.68 -23.57 7.13
CA THR A 151 -14.90 -22.98 7.68
C THR A 151 -14.71 -22.77 9.17
N ALA A 152 -14.69 -21.51 9.62
CA ALA A 152 -14.76 -21.18 11.04
C ALA A 152 -16.23 -20.95 11.43
N GLU A 153 -16.76 -21.86 12.26
CA GLU A 153 -18.03 -21.67 12.97
C GLU A 153 -17.82 -20.69 14.14
N PRO A 154 -18.77 -19.78 14.43
CA PRO A 154 -18.80 -19.06 15.70
C PRO A 154 -19.56 -19.88 16.75
N SER A 155 -18.83 -20.32 17.78
CA SER A 155 -19.38 -20.92 19.00
C SER A 155 -20.08 -19.86 19.82
N ILE A 156 -21.37 -20.06 20.07
CA ILE A 156 -22.21 -19.27 20.96
C ILE A 156 -22.12 -19.97 22.32
N ASP A 157 -21.62 -19.28 23.35
CA ASP A 157 -21.85 -19.71 24.73
C ASP A 157 -22.24 -18.52 25.59
N GLU A 158 -23.41 -18.69 26.17
CA GLU A 158 -24.21 -17.82 27.00
C GLU A 158 -23.74 -17.93 28.45
N PHE A 159 -23.38 -16.82 29.08
CA PHE A 159 -23.36 -16.73 30.54
C PHE A 159 -23.98 -15.42 31.01
N ALA A 160 -25.21 -15.56 31.49
CA ALA A 160 -25.92 -14.59 32.31
C ALA A 160 -25.18 -14.35 33.63
N GLN A 161 -25.06 -13.08 34.03
CA GLN A 161 -25.05 -12.69 35.44
C GLN A 161 -25.86 -11.41 35.59
N ALA A 162 -27.07 -11.59 36.10
CA ALA A 162 -27.78 -10.58 36.86
C ALA A 162 -27.21 -10.56 38.27
N ASP A 163 -26.88 -9.39 38.80
CA ASP A 163 -27.37 -9.04 40.14
C ASP A 163 -27.38 -7.52 40.39
N GLU A 164 -28.36 -7.12 41.17
CA GLU A 164 -28.73 -5.76 41.54
C GLU A 164 -27.68 -5.07 42.42
N ALA A 165 -27.64 -3.73 42.38
CA ALA A 165 -27.98 -2.89 43.54
C ALA A 165 -27.50 -1.43 43.37
N GLY A 166 -28.35 -0.51 43.83
CA GLY A 166 -27.88 0.71 44.48
C GLY A 166 -28.09 1.99 43.68
N GLY A 167 -29.25 2.63 43.91
CA GLY A 167 -29.64 3.86 43.25
C GLY A 167 -28.96 5.12 43.77
N ARG A 168 -29.34 6.25 43.17
CA ARG A 168 -29.74 7.47 43.88
C ARG A 168 -30.25 8.52 42.90
N SER A 169 -31.29 9.18 43.39
CA SER A 169 -32.19 10.13 42.78
C SER A 169 -31.56 11.48 42.46
N ASN A 170 -32.24 12.19 41.55
CA ASN A 170 -32.44 13.64 41.47
C ASN A 170 -31.22 14.58 41.60
N ALA A 171 -30.92 15.28 40.51
CA ALA A 171 -30.73 16.73 40.47
C ALA A 171 -31.04 17.25 39.06
#